data_AF-A0A813ECV2-F1
#
_entry.id   AF-A0A813ECV2-F1
#
_cell.length_a   1.000
_cell.length_b   1.000
_cell.length_c   1.000
_cell.angle_alpha   90.00
_cell.angle_beta   90.00
_cell.angle_gamma   90.00
#
_symmetry.space_group_name_H-M   'P 1'
#
loop_
_entity.id
_entity.type
_entity.pdbx_description
1 polymer ?
#
loop_
_entity_poly.entity_id
_entity_poly.type
_entity_poly.pdbx_seq_one_letter_code
_entity_poly.pdbx_strand_id
1 'polypeptide(L)'
;MESSVKVAFLSGDEVTLEKILSTDTVFELCQKLQQEKPSPDGTVYSIMHEVDVLKYDDVVRSIGNNFMAVVKPDLIKTVAGKWRKVSGDNYFIGLEIAADGTYKCNSGRVTDGIVRVFQDPPEGKLNFRRDVPDANDHNFDLDETGRRMTGHCPQSGCRWVLEKED
;
A
#
# COMPACT_ATOMS: atom_id res chain seq x y z
N MET A 1 21.49 24.77 -7.15
CA MET A 1 20.64 25.94 -6.86
C MET A 1 19.52 25.41 -5.98
N GLU A 2 19.48 25.82 -4.71
CA GLU A 2 18.42 25.40 -3.78
C GLU A 2 17.11 26.07 -4.20
N SER A 3 16.02 25.31 -4.17
CA SER A 3 14.71 25.76 -4.62
C SER A 3 13.62 25.12 -3.77
N SER A 4 12.42 25.70 -3.77
CA SER A 4 11.27 25.17 -3.03
C SER A 4 10.32 24.38 -3.92
N VAL A 5 9.53 23.50 -3.30
CA VAL A 5 8.38 22.82 -3.92
C VAL A 5 7.16 22.98 -3.03
N LYS A 6 5.98 23.07 -3.65
CA LYS A 6 4.71 23.10 -2.93
C LYS A 6 4.09 21.72 -2.92
N VAL A 7 3.59 21.32 -1.77
CA VAL A 7 2.91 20.04 -1.56
C VAL A 7 1.56 20.32 -0.93
N ALA A 8 0.48 20.08 -1.69
CA ALA A 8 -0.89 20.17 -1.21
C ALA A 8 -1.36 18.83 -0.64
N PHE A 9 -2.29 18.87 0.31
CA PHE A 9 -2.93 17.70 0.89
C PHE A 9 -4.41 17.65 0.51
N LEU A 10 -5.01 16.46 0.53
CA LEU A 10 -6.46 16.30 0.31
C LEU A 10 -7.32 17.04 1.34
N SER A 11 -6.76 17.35 2.52
CA SER A 11 -7.43 18.18 3.54
C SER A 11 -7.57 19.65 3.13
N GLY A 12 -6.89 20.07 2.06
CA GLY A 12 -6.78 21.48 1.65
C GLY A 12 -5.61 22.23 2.30
N ASP A 13 -4.86 21.58 3.20
CA ASP A 13 -3.61 22.13 3.72
C ASP A 13 -2.53 22.16 2.62
N GLU A 14 -1.59 23.08 2.73
CA GLU A 14 -0.39 23.12 1.88
C GLU A 14 0.87 23.27 2.74
N VAL A 15 1.96 22.64 2.29
CA VAL A 15 3.30 22.80 2.86
C VAL A 15 4.25 23.19 1.73
N THR A 16 5.10 24.18 1.97
CA THR A 16 6.21 24.51 1.07
C THR A 16 7.49 23.91 1.65
N LEU A 17 8.09 22.97 0.92
CA LEU A 17 9.36 22.38 1.31
C LEU A 17 10.50 23.15 0.65
N GLU A 18 11.37 23.69 1.49
CA GLU A 18 12.55 24.44 1.08
C GLU A 18 13.77 23.53 0.85
N LYS A 19 14.79 24.06 0.17
CA LYS A 19 16.09 23.37 -0.03
C LYS A 19 15.96 21.99 -0.69
N ILE A 20 15.15 21.92 -1.75
CA ILE A 20 15.07 20.75 -2.61
C ILE A 20 16.20 20.83 -3.63
N LEU A 21 17.04 19.81 -3.67
CA LEU A 21 18.17 19.72 -4.59
C LEU A 21 17.69 19.29 -5.98
N SER A 22 18.49 19.56 -7.01
CA SER A 22 18.17 19.14 -8.39
C SER A 22 18.18 17.63 -8.59
N THR A 23 18.80 16.89 -7.66
CA THR A 23 18.88 15.44 -7.64
C THR A 23 17.90 14.81 -6.66
N ASP A 24 17.15 15.61 -5.90
CA ASP A 24 16.21 15.07 -4.92
C ASP A 24 15.16 14.23 -5.65
N THR A 25 15.02 13.00 -5.18
CA THR A 25 14.06 12.00 -5.60
C THR A 25 12.75 12.17 -4.82
N VAL A 26 11.68 11.53 -5.29
CA VAL A 26 10.40 11.50 -4.57
C VAL A 26 10.56 10.89 -3.18
N PHE A 27 11.46 9.91 -3.00
CA PHE A 27 11.77 9.37 -1.68
C PHE A 27 12.30 10.44 -0.71
N GLU A 28 13.28 11.24 -1.15
CA GLU A 28 13.84 12.31 -0.33
C GLU A 28 12.81 13.41 -0.06
N LEU A 29 11.92 13.68 -1.02
CA LEU A 29 10.78 14.58 -0.83
C LEU A 29 9.81 14.07 0.25
N CYS A 30 9.48 12.77 0.24
CA CYS A 30 8.63 12.16 1.28
C CYS A 30 9.29 12.26 2.66
N GLN A 31 10.60 12.04 2.77
CA GLN A 31 11.32 12.16 4.03
C GLN A 31 11.28 13.59 4.59
N LYS A 32 11.51 14.59 3.73
CA LYS A 32 11.42 16.01 4.11
C LYS A 32 9.99 16.39 4.51
N LEU A 33 9.00 15.91 3.77
CA LEU A 33 7.59 16.14 4.09
C LEU A 33 7.21 15.53 5.45
N GLN A 34 7.68 14.32 5.74
CA GLN A 34 7.44 13.66 7.03
C GLN A 34 8.07 14.40 8.21
N GLN A 35 9.22 15.06 8.00
CA GLN A 35 9.86 15.89 9.02
C GLN A 35 9.07 17.18 9.28
N GLU A 36 8.58 17.82 8.22
CA GLU A 36 7.86 19.09 8.32
C GLU A 36 6.41 18.93 8.80
N LYS A 37 5.70 17.94 8.24
CA LYS A 37 4.32 17.59 8.61
C LYS A 37 4.25 16.07 8.78
N PRO A 38 4.47 15.56 9.99
CA PRO A 38 4.31 14.13 10.24
C PRO A 38 2.89 13.68 9.94
N SER A 39 2.77 12.56 9.23
CA SER A 39 1.50 11.86 9.07
C SER A 39 0.96 11.40 10.44
N PRO A 40 -0.37 11.36 10.64
CA PRO A 40 -1.00 11.10 11.95
C PRO A 40 -0.57 9.79 12.63
N ASP A 41 -0.15 8.80 11.85
CA ASP A 41 0.19 7.45 12.30
C ASP A 41 1.58 6.99 11.84
N GLY A 42 2.41 7.93 11.37
CA GLY A 42 3.75 7.65 10.87
C GLY A 42 3.81 7.01 9.48
N THR A 43 2.68 6.92 8.76
CA THR A 43 2.66 6.36 7.41
C THR A 43 3.35 7.28 6.38
N VAL A 44 4.02 6.68 5.41
CA VAL A 44 4.77 7.42 4.37
C VAL A 44 3.81 8.03 3.35
N TYR A 45 4.14 9.23 2.89
CA TYR A 45 3.41 9.90 1.81
C TYR A 45 3.64 9.22 0.45
N SER A 46 2.57 9.15 -0.35
CA SER A 46 2.62 9.11 -1.81
C SER A 46 2.69 10.54 -2.32
N ILE A 47 3.50 10.77 -3.35
CA ILE A 47 3.53 12.04 -4.07
C ILE A 47 2.88 11.83 -5.43
N MET A 48 1.99 12.75 -5.78
CA MET A 48 1.34 12.82 -7.07
C MET A 48 1.71 14.11 -7.78
N HIS A 49 1.79 14.05 -9.11
CA HIS A 49 1.83 15.22 -9.97
C HIS A 49 0.67 15.12 -10.95
N GLU A 50 -0.23 16.12 -10.92
CA GLU A 50 -1.50 16.07 -11.63
C GLU A 50 -2.32 14.82 -11.24
N VAL A 51 -2.38 13.83 -12.12
CA VAL A 51 -3.13 12.57 -11.93
C VAL A 51 -2.23 11.37 -11.66
N ASP A 52 -0.92 11.51 -11.85
CA ASP A 52 0.01 10.39 -11.79
C ASP A 52 0.65 10.27 -10.40
N VAL A 53 0.67 9.04 -9.86
CA VAL A 53 1.44 8.71 -8.67
C VAL A 53 2.89 8.50 -9.08
N LEU A 54 3.80 9.25 -8.46
CA LEU A 54 5.22 9.22 -8.79
C LEU A 54 5.93 8.08 -8.07
N LYS A 55 6.96 7.53 -8.72
CA LYS A 55 7.82 6.49 -8.16
C LYS A 55 8.90 7.10 -7.29
N TYR A 56 9.39 6.34 -6.32
CA TYR A 56 10.34 6.84 -5.33
C TYR A 56 11.69 7.29 -5.91
N ASP A 57 12.12 6.70 -7.03
CA ASP A 57 13.34 7.04 -7.74
C ASP A 57 13.17 8.16 -8.78
N ASP A 58 11.95 8.63 -9.01
CA ASP A 58 11.71 9.75 -9.91
C ASP A 58 12.34 11.03 -9.35
N VAL A 59 13.06 11.77 -10.19
CA VAL A 59 13.71 13.03 -9.81
C VAL A 59 12.68 14.15 -9.80
N VAL A 60 12.39 14.71 -8.63
CA VAL A 60 11.31 15.70 -8.39
C VAL A 60 11.39 16.88 -9.35
N ARG A 61 12.61 17.40 -9.55
CA ARG A 61 12.85 18.57 -10.40
C ARG A 61 12.72 18.32 -11.90
N SER A 62 12.75 17.06 -12.34
CA SER A 62 12.44 16.72 -13.73
C SER A 62 10.94 16.77 -14.04
N ILE A 63 10.10 16.80 -12.99
CA ILE A 63 8.65 16.66 -13.09
C ILE A 63 7.98 18.03 -12.93
N GLY A 64 8.28 18.75 -11.85
CA GLY A 64 7.63 20.03 -11.58
C GLY A 64 7.95 20.62 -10.20
N ASN A 65 7.13 21.60 -9.80
CA ASN A 65 7.30 22.33 -8.55
C ASN A 65 6.06 22.28 -7.64
N ASN A 66 4.96 21.69 -8.11
CA ASN A 66 3.71 21.57 -7.37
C ASN A 66 3.30 20.11 -7.35
N PHE A 67 3.06 19.58 -6.16
CA PHE A 67 2.73 18.19 -5.96
C PHE A 67 1.55 18.07 -5.00
N MET A 68 0.90 16.91 -5.03
CA MET A 68 -0.08 16.53 -4.04
C MET A 68 0.49 15.37 -3.22
N ALA A 69 0.44 15.50 -1.89
CA ALA A 69 0.77 14.41 -0.99
C ALA A 69 -0.50 13.75 -0.48
N VAL A 70 -0.49 12.43 -0.55
CA VAL A 70 -1.53 11.58 0.02
C VAL A 70 -0.85 10.69 1.03
N VAL A 71 -1.37 10.61 2.25
CA VAL A 71 -0.91 9.58 3.19
C VAL A 71 -1.28 8.25 2.53
N LYS A 72 -0.29 7.44 2.14
CA LYS A 72 -0.59 6.06 1.75
C LYS A 72 -1.33 5.47 2.95
N PRO A 73 -2.54 4.92 2.83
CA PRO A 73 -3.04 4.15 3.95
C PRO A 73 -2.06 2.98 4.10
N ASP A 74 -1.62 2.69 5.33
CA ASP A 74 -0.85 1.48 5.60
C ASP A 74 -1.64 0.33 4.96
N LEU A 75 -1.07 -0.32 3.93
CA LEU A 75 -1.79 -1.31 3.15
C LEU A 75 -2.33 -2.41 4.07
N ILE A 76 -1.61 -2.72 5.15
CA ILE A 76 -2.05 -3.64 6.19
C ILE A 76 -3.30 -3.13 6.90
N LYS A 77 -3.34 -1.85 7.32
CA LYS A 77 -4.55 -1.25 7.90
C LYS A 77 -5.70 -1.19 6.90
N THR A 78 -5.40 -0.92 5.63
CA THR A 78 -6.40 -0.91 4.55
C THR A 78 -7.05 -2.26 4.38
N VAL A 79 -6.26 -3.34 4.43
CA VAL A 79 -6.79 -4.71 4.27
C VAL A 79 -7.27 -5.35 5.57
N ALA A 80 -6.96 -4.76 6.73
CA ALA A 80 -7.48 -5.24 8.00
C ALA A 80 -9.01 -5.30 7.99
N GLY A 81 -9.57 -6.39 8.52
CA GLY A 81 -11.00 -6.69 8.52
C GLY A 81 -11.32 -8.06 7.96
N LYS A 82 -12.62 -8.31 7.77
CA LYS A 82 -13.14 -9.56 7.23
C LYS A 82 -13.31 -9.48 5.72
N TRP A 83 -13.08 -10.62 5.08
CA TRP A 83 -13.13 -10.75 3.63
C TRP A 83 -13.93 -11.98 3.24
N ARG A 84 -14.87 -11.77 2.31
CA ARG A 84 -15.67 -12.83 1.72
C ARG A 84 -15.03 -13.30 0.43
N LYS A 85 -14.98 -14.62 0.24
CA LYS A 85 -14.65 -15.23 -1.04
C LYS A 85 -15.79 -15.03 -2.04
N VAL A 86 -15.49 -14.37 -3.16
CA VAL A 86 -16.40 -14.28 -4.32
C VAL A 86 -16.18 -15.45 -5.27
N SER A 87 -14.92 -15.79 -5.58
CA SER A 87 -14.56 -16.91 -6.45
C SER A 87 -13.24 -17.58 -6.07
N GLY A 88 -12.98 -18.76 -6.65
CA GLY A 88 -11.83 -19.61 -6.32
C GLY A 88 -12.18 -20.77 -5.40
N ASP A 89 -11.16 -21.53 -4.99
CA ASP A 89 -11.32 -22.67 -4.07
C ASP A 89 -11.69 -22.22 -2.63
N ASN A 90 -11.73 -23.15 -1.68
CA ASN A 90 -12.18 -22.85 -0.32
C ASN A 90 -11.08 -22.35 0.63
N TYR A 91 -9.85 -22.13 0.16
CA TYR A 91 -8.72 -21.78 1.02
C TYR A 91 -8.97 -20.48 1.80
N PHE A 92 -9.48 -19.44 1.15
CA PHE A 92 -9.73 -18.14 1.76
C PHE A 92 -11.13 -17.96 2.37
N ILE A 93 -11.87 -19.04 2.62
CA ILE A 93 -13.16 -18.93 3.33
C ILE A 93 -12.94 -18.46 4.77
N GLY A 94 -13.71 -17.46 5.20
CA GLY A 94 -13.64 -16.88 6.54
C GLY A 94 -12.33 -16.13 6.78
N LEU A 95 -11.78 -15.48 5.74
CA LEU A 95 -10.58 -14.69 5.86
C LEU A 95 -10.83 -13.48 6.78
N GLU A 96 -9.97 -13.32 7.77
CA GLU A 96 -9.93 -12.17 8.65
C GLU A 96 -8.47 -11.76 8.85
N ILE A 97 -8.18 -10.49 8.58
CA ILE A 97 -6.85 -9.90 8.67
C ILE A 97 -6.87 -8.90 9.84
N ALA A 98 -5.95 -9.05 10.77
CA ALA A 98 -5.78 -8.15 11.90
C ALA A 98 -4.98 -6.90 11.49
N ALA A 99 -5.05 -5.84 12.30
CA ALA A 99 -4.36 -4.58 12.03
C ALA A 99 -2.82 -4.67 12.09
N ASP A 100 -2.28 -5.77 12.63
CA ASP A 100 -0.84 -6.07 12.65
C ASP A 100 -0.38 -6.91 11.44
N GLY A 101 -1.30 -7.24 10.53
CA GLY A 101 -1.02 -8.04 9.33
C GLY A 101 -1.06 -9.55 9.53
N THR A 102 -1.36 -10.04 10.73
CA THR A 102 -1.68 -11.46 10.91
C THR A 102 -3.03 -11.78 10.29
N TYR A 103 -3.22 -13.00 9.80
CA TYR A 103 -4.51 -13.43 9.26
C TYR A 103 -4.86 -14.87 9.63
N LYS A 104 -6.17 -15.13 9.66
CA LYS A 104 -6.75 -16.47 9.76
C LYS A 104 -7.69 -16.71 8.59
N CYS A 105 -7.76 -17.95 8.11
CA CYS A 105 -8.69 -18.33 7.04
C CYS A 105 -8.97 -19.84 7.07
N ASN A 106 -9.60 -20.36 6.01
CA ASN A 106 -10.02 -21.75 5.87
C ASN A 106 -10.87 -22.19 7.09
N SER A 107 -11.84 -21.35 7.44
CA SER A 107 -12.69 -21.52 8.63
C SER A 107 -11.91 -21.75 9.93
N GLY A 108 -10.79 -21.04 10.10
CA GLY A 108 -9.94 -21.09 11.29
C GLY A 108 -8.89 -22.19 11.29
N ARG A 109 -8.72 -22.95 10.19
CA ARG A 109 -7.63 -23.94 10.07
C ARG A 109 -6.26 -23.29 9.87
N VAL A 110 -6.22 -22.12 9.23
CA VAL A 110 -5.01 -21.31 9.10
C VAL A 110 -5.09 -20.23 10.17
N THR A 111 -4.09 -20.17 11.05
CA THR A 111 -3.99 -19.20 12.17
C THR A 111 -2.58 -18.61 12.31
N ASP A 112 -1.68 -19.03 11.44
CA ASP A 112 -0.25 -18.72 11.35
C ASP A 112 0.04 -17.86 10.10
N GLY A 113 -0.99 -17.19 9.57
CA GLY A 113 -0.92 -16.39 8.37
C GLY A 113 -0.35 -14.99 8.64
N ILE A 114 0.49 -14.50 7.74
CA ILE A 114 1.03 -13.14 7.73
C ILE A 114 0.86 -12.55 6.33
N VAL A 115 0.30 -11.34 6.27
CA VAL A 115 0.26 -10.50 5.07
C VAL A 115 1.54 -9.70 4.99
N ARG A 116 2.25 -9.81 3.87
CA ARG A 116 3.42 -9.00 3.55
C ARG A 116 3.10 -8.08 2.39
N VAL A 117 3.39 -6.80 2.55
CA VAL A 117 3.42 -5.84 1.44
C VAL A 117 4.78 -5.97 0.77
N PHE A 118 4.81 -6.19 -0.54
CA PHE A 118 6.08 -6.25 -1.27
C PHE A 118 6.14 -5.30 -2.47
N GLN A 119 5.01 -4.67 -2.84
CA GLN A 119 5.01 -3.42 -3.59
C GLN A 119 3.99 -2.48 -2.95
N ASP A 120 4.46 -1.30 -2.55
CA ASP A 120 3.61 -0.24 -2.03
C ASP A 120 2.63 0.27 -3.12
N PRO A 121 1.58 1.03 -2.76
CA PRO A 121 0.70 1.65 -3.74
C PRO A 121 1.45 2.55 -4.75
N PRO A 122 0.95 2.68 -6.00
CA PRO A 122 -0.38 2.25 -6.45
C PRO A 122 -0.51 0.76 -6.80
N GLU A 123 0.59 0.01 -6.87
CA GLU A 123 0.56 -1.39 -7.32
C GLU A 123 -0.13 -2.33 -6.34
N GLY A 124 -0.14 -2.00 -5.04
CA GLY A 124 -1.04 -2.63 -4.05
C GLY A 124 -0.83 -4.13 -3.87
N LYS A 125 0.43 -4.61 -3.95
CA LYS A 125 0.71 -6.06 -3.96
C LYS A 125 1.00 -6.64 -2.59
N LEU A 126 0.22 -7.66 -2.28
CA LEU A 126 0.20 -8.36 -1.01
C LEU A 126 0.59 -9.82 -1.23
N ASN A 127 1.38 -10.38 -0.32
CA ASN A 127 1.67 -11.80 -0.27
C ASN A 127 1.13 -12.35 1.05
N PHE A 128 0.23 -13.32 0.95
CA PHE A 128 -0.34 -14.05 2.08
C PHE A 128 0.47 -15.32 2.28
N ARG A 129 1.34 -15.28 3.28
CA ARG A 129 2.27 -16.35 3.62
C ARG A 129 1.89 -16.99 4.94
N ARG A 130 2.29 -18.24 5.13
CA ARG A 130 2.19 -18.92 6.43
C ARG A 130 3.57 -19.14 7.02
N ASP A 131 3.63 -19.16 8.35
CA ASP A 131 4.85 -19.48 9.10
C ASP A 131 5.04 -21.01 9.25
N VAL A 132 4.96 -21.74 8.13
CA VAL A 132 5.26 -23.17 8.07
C VAL A 132 6.13 -23.47 6.84
N PRO A 133 7.03 -24.48 6.93
CA PRO A 133 7.82 -24.91 5.78
C PRO A 133 6.95 -25.26 4.57
N ASP A 134 7.43 -24.91 3.38
CA ASP A 134 6.81 -25.24 2.09
C ASP A 134 5.38 -24.73 1.90
N ALA A 135 4.94 -23.73 2.70
CA ALA A 135 3.69 -23.04 2.45
C ALA A 135 3.72 -22.34 1.08
N ASN A 136 2.65 -22.53 0.30
CA ASN A 136 2.48 -21.80 -0.94
C ASN A 136 2.39 -20.29 -0.68
N ASP A 137 2.93 -19.54 -1.64
CA ASP A 137 2.71 -18.10 -1.74
C ASP A 137 1.34 -17.83 -2.35
N HIS A 138 0.63 -16.84 -1.80
CA HIS A 138 -0.62 -16.36 -2.38
C HIS A 138 -0.50 -14.86 -2.59
N ASN A 139 -0.38 -14.46 -3.85
CA ASN A 139 -0.15 -13.08 -4.23
C ASN A 139 -1.48 -12.43 -4.60
N PHE A 140 -1.75 -11.26 -4.05
CA PHE A 140 -2.97 -10.50 -4.27
C PHE A 140 -2.63 -9.09 -4.74
N ASP A 141 -3.41 -8.62 -5.70
CA ASP A 141 -3.46 -7.22 -6.11
C ASP A 141 -4.71 -6.61 -5.48
N LEU A 142 -4.52 -5.58 -4.66
CA LEU A 142 -5.61 -4.79 -4.07
C LEU A 142 -6.09 -3.76 -5.08
N ASP A 143 -7.40 -3.60 -5.22
CA ASP A 143 -7.97 -2.58 -6.08
C ASP A 143 -7.83 -1.17 -5.48
N GLU A 144 -8.07 -0.15 -6.30
CA GLU A 144 -7.96 1.27 -5.90
C GLU A 144 -8.88 1.64 -4.72
N THR A 145 -9.96 0.89 -4.53
CA THR A 145 -10.92 1.14 -3.44
C THR A 145 -10.50 0.51 -2.12
N GLY A 146 -9.54 -0.43 -2.13
CA GLY A 146 -9.18 -1.22 -0.96
C GLY A 146 -10.28 -2.18 -0.50
N ARG A 147 -11.29 -2.42 -1.34
CA ARG A 147 -12.48 -3.23 -1.01
C ARG A 147 -12.55 -4.53 -1.78
N ARG A 148 -11.72 -4.69 -2.81
CA ARG A 148 -11.64 -5.93 -3.60
C ARG A 148 -10.19 -6.29 -3.85
N MET A 149 -9.88 -7.57 -3.82
CA MET A 149 -8.57 -8.06 -4.23
C MET A 149 -8.67 -9.28 -5.13
N THR A 150 -7.74 -9.38 -6.07
CA THR A 150 -7.61 -10.54 -6.96
C THR A 150 -6.33 -11.29 -6.66
N GLY A 151 -6.44 -12.57 -6.35
CA GLY A 151 -5.34 -13.41 -5.90
C GLY A 151 -4.94 -14.48 -6.90
N HIS A 152 -3.69 -14.92 -6.83
CA HIS A 152 -3.20 -16.11 -7.50
C HIS A 152 -2.12 -16.83 -6.67
N CYS A 153 -2.08 -18.15 -6.80
CA CYS A 153 -1.04 -19.00 -6.24
C CYS A 153 -0.13 -19.49 -7.38
N PRO A 154 1.14 -19.06 -7.45
CA PRO A 154 2.07 -19.51 -8.48
C PRO A 154 2.29 -21.04 -8.48
N GLN A 155 2.24 -21.66 -7.31
CA GLN A 155 2.54 -23.09 -7.11
C GLN A 155 1.40 -24.00 -7.58
N SER A 156 0.14 -23.60 -7.37
CA SER A 156 -1.04 -24.43 -7.73
C SER A 156 -1.80 -23.93 -8.95
N GLY A 157 -1.55 -22.70 -9.40
CA GLY A 157 -2.32 -22.03 -10.45
C GLY A 157 -3.72 -21.55 -10.03
N CYS A 158 -4.10 -21.75 -8.76
CA CYS A 158 -5.38 -21.29 -8.23
C CYS A 158 -5.49 -19.77 -8.28
N ARG A 159 -6.70 -19.27 -8.49
CA ARG A 159 -7.03 -17.84 -8.52
C ARG A 159 -8.23 -17.55 -7.64
N TRP A 160 -8.25 -16.36 -7.04
CA TRP A 160 -9.30 -15.93 -6.13
C TRP A 160 -9.75 -14.51 -6.43
N VAL A 161 -11.00 -14.22 -6.07
CA VAL A 161 -11.53 -12.87 -5.93
C VAL A 161 -12.14 -12.76 -4.55
N LEU A 162 -11.70 -11.77 -3.78
CA LEU A 162 -12.18 -11.51 -2.43
C LEU A 162 -12.74 -10.09 -2.35
N GLU A 163 -13.78 -9.92 -1.55
CA GLU A 163 -14.40 -8.63 -1.26
C GLU A 163 -14.46 -8.40 0.25
N LYS A 164 -14.18 -7.16 0.66
CA LYS A 164 -14.22 -6.77 2.06
C LYS A 164 -15.66 -6.78 2.57
N GLU A 165 -15.86 -7.34 3.75
CA GLU A 165 -17.14 -7.27 4.45
C GLU A 165 -17.28 -5.91 5.15
N ASP A 166 -18.51 -5.41 5.24
CA ASP A 166 -18.87 -4.18 5.96
C ASP A 166 -18.89 -4.38 7.48
#